data_AF-A0AAW9ADX6-F1
#
_entry.id   AF-A0AAW9ADX6-F1
#
_cell.length_a   1.000
_cell.length_b   1.000
_cell.length_c   1.000
_cell.angle_alpha   90.00
_cell.angle_beta   90.00
_cell.angle_gamma   90.00
#
_symmetry.space_group_name_H-M   'P 1'
#
loop_
_entity.id
_entity.type
_entity.pdbx_description
1 polymer ?
#
loop_
_entity_poly.entity_id
_entity_poly.type
_entity_poly.pdbx_seq_one_letter_code
_entity_poly.pdbx_strand_id
1 'polypeptide(L)'
;MNTEVTIDMQRASQLLKLLGDQTRLTMMKLLQSHECCVCEFVEIFNMSQPAISQHLRKLRDIELVKEERRGQWVFFSINERHEDFPFIQSVLEHLPEQSESITELEAQGLRVCCQ
;
A
#
# COMPACT_ATOMS: atom_id res chain seq x y z
N MET A 1 13.68 -18.40 3.94
CA MET A 1 13.99 -19.07 2.66
C MET A 1 14.44 -17.97 1.72
N ASN A 2 15.73 -17.90 1.39
CA ASN A 2 16.23 -16.94 0.41
C ASN A 2 15.82 -17.43 -0.97
N THR A 3 14.66 -16.97 -1.43
CA THR A 3 14.31 -17.08 -2.84
C THR A 3 15.15 -16.02 -3.54
N GLU A 4 16.19 -16.43 -4.28
CA GLU A 4 16.98 -15.53 -5.12
C GLU A 4 16.06 -14.98 -6.22
N VAL A 5 15.32 -13.91 -5.90
CA VAL A 5 14.52 -13.19 -6.87
C VAL A 5 15.43 -12.20 -7.56
N THR A 6 15.92 -12.62 -8.72
CA THR A 6 16.71 -11.78 -9.61
C THR A 6 15.77 -10.97 -10.49
N ILE A 7 15.68 -9.68 -10.23
CA ILE A 7 14.99 -8.70 -11.07
C ILE A 7 16.02 -7.92 -11.89
N ASP A 8 15.71 -7.57 -13.14
CA ASP A 8 16.64 -6.80 -13.96
C ASP A 8 16.74 -5.34 -13.48
N MET A 9 17.85 -4.68 -13.83
CA MET A 9 18.16 -3.32 -13.37
C MET A 9 17.13 -2.27 -13.82
N GLN A 10 16.54 -2.44 -15.01
CA GLN A 10 15.55 -1.49 -15.52
C GLN A 10 14.24 -1.64 -14.75
N ARG A 11 13.76 -2.87 -14.54
CA ARG A 11 12.55 -3.14 -13.76
C ARG A 11 12.72 -2.72 -12.30
N ALA A 12 13.84 -3.07 -11.67
CA ALA A 12 14.17 -2.63 -10.31
C ALA A 12 14.15 -1.10 -10.18
N SER A 13 14.77 -0.39 -11.13
CA SER A 13 14.77 1.08 -11.15
C SER A 13 13.34 1.65 -11.24
N GLN A 14 12.47 1.06 -12.06
CA GLN A 14 11.07 1.49 -12.18
C GLN A 14 10.29 1.28 -10.87
N LEU A 15 10.42 0.11 -10.24
CA LEU A 15 9.76 -0.19 -8.96
C LEU A 15 10.25 0.73 -7.85
N LEU A 16 11.58 0.89 -7.72
CA LEU A 16 12.16 1.76 -6.69
C LEU A 16 11.81 3.23 -6.94
N LYS A 17 11.71 3.67 -8.20
CA LYS A 17 11.22 5.02 -8.53
C LYS A 17 9.76 5.21 -8.15
N LEU A 18 8.92 4.18 -8.34
CA LEU A 18 7.53 4.21 -7.90
C LEU A 18 7.45 4.29 -6.36
N LEU A 19 8.19 3.42 -5.66
CA LEU A 19 8.22 3.32 -4.20
C LEU A 19 9.03 4.41 -3.50
N GLY A 20 9.86 5.17 -4.22
CA GLY A 20 10.68 6.26 -3.68
C GLY A 20 9.89 7.51 -3.24
N ASP A 21 8.56 7.42 -3.20
CA ASP A 21 7.64 8.42 -2.70
C ASP A 21 7.14 7.98 -1.33
N GLN A 22 7.34 8.84 -0.34
CA GLN A 22 7.06 8.51 1.06
C GLN A 22 5.62 8.03 1.27
N THR A 23 4.63 8.71 0.68
CA THR A 23 3.22 8.34 0.80
C THR A 23 2.96 6.94 0.24
N ARG A 24 3.47 6.61 -0.96
CA ARG A 24 3.31 5.26 -1.52
C ARG A 24 4.03 4.20 -0.72
N LEU A 25 5.21 4.51 -0.20
CA LEU A 25 5.97 3.56 0.62
C LEU A 25 5.24 3.26 1.93
N THR A 26 4.72 4.29 2.60
CA THR A 26 3.89 4.14 3.81
C THR A 26 2.59 3.38 3.50
N MET A 27 1.91 3.68 2.39
CA MET A 27 0.74 2.90 1.94
C MET A 27 1.08 1.42 1.79
N MET A 28 2.14 1.07 1.07
CA MET A 28 2.56 -0.32 0.91
C MET A 28 2.91 -0.97 2.24
N LYS A 29 3.57 -0.25 3.15
CA LYS A 29 3.90 -0.79 4.47
C LYS A 29 2.66 -1.04 5.34
N LEU A 30 1.67 -0.15 5.29
CA LEU A 30 0.37 -0.34 5.95
C LEU A 30 -0.38 -1.55 5.36
N LEU A 31 -0.39 -1.64 4.02
CA LEU A 31 -1.08 -2.72 3.29
C LEU A 31 -0.42 -4.09 3.45
N GLN A 32 0.79 -4.16 4.02
CA GLN A 32 1.48 -5.41 4.33
C GLN A 32 0.73 -6.23 5.40
N SER A 33 0.05 -5.56 6.33
CA SER A 33 -0.62 -6.21 7.47
C SER A 33 -2.11 -5.89 7.54
N HIS A 34 -2.60 -4.99 6.69
CA HIS A 34 -3.96 -4.47 6.74
C HIS A 34 -4.53 -4.26 5.34
N GLU A 35 -5.85 -4.25 5.24
CA GLU A 35 -6.55 -3.70 4.08
C GLU A 35 -7.10 -2.34 4.45
N CYS A 36 -7.07 -1.37 3.52
CA CYS A 36 -7.51 -0.01 3.79
C CYS A 36 -8.41 0.53 2.67
N CYS A 37 -9.44 1.31 3.03
CA CYS A 37 -10.22 2.10 2.09
C CYS A 37 -9.51 3.42 1.75
N VAL A 38 -9.96 4.07 0.66
CA VAL A 38 -9.49 5.42 0.29
C VAL A 38 -9.73 6.43 1.42
N CYS A 39 -10.84 6.32 2.11
CA CYS A 39 -11.21 7.15 3.26
C CYS A 39 -10.17 7.10 4.38
N GLU A 40 -9.76 5.89 4.78
CA GLU A 40 -8.75 5.70 5.82
C GLU A 40 -7.42 6.33 5.43
N PHE A 41 -7.01 6.22 4.16
CA PHE A 41 -5.81 6.90 3.68
C PHE A 41 -5.94 8.43 3.64
N VAL A 42 -7.12 8.97 3.34
CA VAL A 42 -7.37 10.42 3.43
C VAL A 42 -7.11 10.91 4.84
N GLU A 43 -7.61 10.19 5.85
CA GLU A 43 -7.40 10.52 7.26
C GLU A 43 -5.94 10.34 7.68
N ILE A 44 -5.31 9.20 7.35
CA ILE A 44 -3.91 8.90 7.73
C ILE A 44 -2.93 9.94 7.19
N PHE A 45 -3.08 10.33 5.92
CA PHE A 45 -2.13 11.23 5.27
C PHE A 45 -2.56 12.70 5.32
N ASN A 46 -3.77 13.00 5.81
CA ASN A 46 -4.39 14.32 5.76
C ASN A 46 -4.30 14.94 4.34
N MET A 47 -4.62 14.13 3.34
CA MET A 47 -4.57 14.50 1.92
C MET A 47 -5.94 14.39 1.28
N SER A 48 -6.19 15.17 0.22
CA SER A 48 -7.45 15.08 -0.51
C SER A 48 -7.66 13.70 -1.15
N GLN A 49 -8.92 13.27 -1.24
CA GLN A 49 -9.28 12.00 -1.89
C GLN A 49 -8.74 11.86 -3.33
N PRO A 50 -8.74 12.89 -4.20
CA PRO A 50 -8.13 12.80 -5.53
C PRO A 50 -6.63 12.53 -5.48
N ALA A 51 -5.91 13.13 -4.52
CA ALA A 51 -4.47 12.90 -4.36
C ALA A 51 -4.19 11.45 -3.93
N ILE A 52 -4.89 10.95 -2.90
CA ILE A 52 -4.80 9.55 -2.46
C ILE A 52 -5.11 8.58 -3.60
N SER A 53 -6.19 8.84 -4.34
CA SER A 53 -6.59 8.02 -5.50
C SER A 53 -5.53 8.00 -6.59
N GLN A 54 -4.77 9.08 -6.76
CA GLN A 54 -3.66 9.12 -7.71
C GLN A 54 -2.49 8.24 -7.26
N HIS A 55 -2.15 8.21 -5.96
CA HIS A 55 -1.12 7.32 -5.42
C HIS A 55 -1.52 5.85 -5.59
N LEU A 56 -2.76 5.49 -5.23
CA LEU A 56 -3.30 4.14 -5.37
C LEU A 56 -3.38 3.69 -6.84
N ARG A 57 -3.80 4.59 -7.74
CA ARG A 57 -3.79 4.33 -9.19
C ARG A 57 -2.40 3.95 -9.67
N LYS A 58 -1.35 4.71 -9.31
CA LYS A 58 0.03 4.40 -9.74
C LYS A 58 0.51 3.03 -9.25
N LEU A 59 0.11 2.60 -8.05
CA LEU A 59 0.44 1.28 -7.51
C LEU A 59 -0.36 0.17 -8.23
N ARG A 60 -1.64 0.42 -8.54
CA ARG A 60 -2.53 -0.51 -9.22
C ARG A 60 -2.23 -0.66 -10.70
N ASP A 61 -1.79 0.39 -11.38
CA ASP A 61 -1.48 0.37 -12.82
C ASP A 61 -0.33 -0.60 -13.16
N ILE A 62 0.48 -0.96 -12.16
CA ILE A 62 1.49 -2.03 -12.25
C ILE A 62 1.15 -3.23 -11.35
N GLU A 63 -0.12 -3.35 -10.95
CA GLU A 63 -0.68 -4.49 -10.22
C GLU A 63 -0.01 -4.84 -8.88
N LEU A 64 0.69 -3.90 -8.23
CA LEU A 64 1.27 -4.13 -6.90
C LEU A 64 0.23 -4.15 -5.79
N VAL A 65 -0.88 -3.45 -5.99
CA VAL A 65 -2.04 -3.48 -5.12
C VAL A 65 -3.25 -3.93 -5.92
N LYS A 66 -4.14 -4.64 -5.25
CA LYS A 66 -5.45 -5.04 -5.77
C LYS A 66 -6.54 -4.28 -5.02
N GLU A 67 -7.69 -4.15 -5.68
CA GLU A 67 -8.87 -3.52 -5.11
C GLU A 67 -10.02 -4.53 -5.00
N GLU A 68 -10.73 -4.51 -3.89
CA GLU A 68 -11.92 -5.33 -3.65
C GLU A 68 -13.09 -4.43 -3.25
N ARG A 69 -14.21 -4.55 -3.98
CA ARG A 69 -15.41 -3.80 -3.67
C ARG A 69 -16.26 -4.53 -2.64
N ARG A 70 -16.49 -3.88 -1.50
CA ARG A 70 -17.35 -4.35 -0.41
C ARG A 70 -18.49 -3.35 -0.21
N GLY A 71 -19.62 -3.63 -0.83
CA GLY A 71 -20.76 -2.71 -0.88
C GLY A 71 -20.44 -1.44 -1.69
N GLN A 72 -20.57 -0.28 -1.05
CA GLN A 72 -20.24 1.02 -1.66
C GLN A 72 -18.74 1.35 -1.59
N TRP A 73 -17.96 0.57 -0.84
CA TRP A 73 -16.56 0.87 -0.52
C TRP A 73 -15.60 0.03 -1.33
N VAL A 74 -14.39 0.56 -1.54
CA VAL A 74 -13.30 -0.13 -2.22
C VAL A 74 -12.12 -0.21 -1.26
N PHE A 75 -11.71 -1.43 -0.94
CA PHE A 75 -10.57 -1.74 -0.09
C PHE A 75 -9.38 -2.13 -0.96
N PHE A 76 -8.19 -1.71 -0.54
CA PHE A 76 -6.93 -2.03 -1.19
C PHE A 76 -6.14 -3.00 -0.33
N SER A 77 -5.41 -3.91 -0.97
CA SER A 77 -4.45 -4.81 -0.34
C SER A 77 -3.29 -5.11 -1.28
N ILE A 78 -2.16 -5.58 -0.74
CA ILE A 78 -1.03 -5.97 -1.59
C ILE A 78 -1.41 -7.17 -2.47
N ASN A 79 -0.97 -7.13 -3.72
CA ASN A 79 -1.04 -8.27 -4.61
C ASN A 79 0.16 -9.20 -4.40
N GLU A 80 0.06 -10.10 -3.42
CA GLU A 80 1.12 -11.07 -3.10
C GLU A 80 1.42 -12.06 -4.24
N ARG A 81 0.55 -12.14 -5.26
CA ARG A 81 0.74 -12.99 -6.45
C ARG A 81 1.54 -12.29 -7.55
N HIS A 82 1.86 -11.01 -7.38
CA HIS A 82 2.65 -10.25 -8.35
C HIS A 82 4.07 -10.81 -8.44
N GLU A 83 4.65 -10.88 -9.64
CA GLU A 83 5.98 -11.47 -9.87
C GLU A 83 7.09 -10.76 -9.09
N ASP A 84 6.99 -9.43 -8.96
CA ASP A 84 7.96 -8.61 -8.21
C ASP A 84 7.69 -8.57 -6.70
N PHE A 85 6.64 -9.24 -6.20
CA PHE A 85 6.28 -9.19 -4.78
C PHE A 85 7.44 -9.58 -3.85
N PRO A 86 8.23 -10.64 -4.09
CA PRO A 86 9.35 -10.98 -3.20
C PRO A 86 10.42 -9.89 -3.09
N PHE A 87 10.71 -9.18 -4.20
CA PHE A 87 11.65 -8.05 -4.20
C PHE A 87 11.10 -6.90 -3.35
N ILE A 88 9.81 -6.57 -3.53
CA ILE A 88 9.14 -5.51 -2.77
C ILE A 88 9.04 -5.88 -1.29
N GLN A 89 8.66 -7.11 -0.99
CA GLN A 89 8.60 -7.64 0.37
C GLN A 89 9.97 -7.47 1.06
N SER A 90 11.06 -7.82 0.38
CA SER A 90 12.42 -7.63 0.90
C SER A 90 12.69 -6.17 1.24
N VAL A 91 12.23 -5.21 0.43
CA VAL A 91 12.35 -3.78 0.76
C VAL A 91 11.51 -3.43 1.99
N LEU A 92 10.23 -3.83 2.02
CA LEU A 92 9.28 -3.51 3.09
C LEU A 92 9.68 -4.11 4.45
N GLU A 93 10.36 -5.26 4.47
CA GLU A 93 10.88 -5.91 5.68
C GLU A 93 11.95 -5.08 6.41
N HIS A 94 12.65 -4.20 5.69
CA HIS A 94 13.67 -3.31 6.27
C HIS A 94 13.11 -1.96 6.72
N LEU A 95 11.80 -1.75 6.65
CA LEU A 95 11.13 -0.51 7.03
C LEU A 95 10.40 -0.65 8.37
N PRO A 96 10.34 0.44 9.17
CA PRO A 96 9.62 0.42 10.44
C PRO A 96 8.13 0.12 10.23
N GLU A 97 7.51 -0.55 11.20
CA GLU A 97 6.06 -0.71 11.23
C GLU A 97 5.35 0.65 11.22
N GLN A 98 4.13 0.68 10.69
CA GLN A 98 3.29 1.88 10.59
C GLN A 98 1.94 1.67 11.32
N SER A 99 1.91 0.73 12.27
CA SER A 99 0.71 0.29 13.00
C SER A 99 0.12 1.37 13.91
N GLU A 100 0.88 2.42 14.25
CA GLU A 100 0.40 3.58 15.01
C GLU A 100 -0.75 4.29 14.29
N SER A 101 -0.61 4.61 12.99
CA SER A 101 -1.66 5.28 12.21
C SER A 101 -2.98 4.51 12.22
N ILE A 102 -2.88 3.20 12.22
CA ILE A 102 -4.02 2.29 12.26
C ILE A 102 -4.69 2.30 13.64
N THR A 103 -3.89 2.27 14.69
CA THR A 103 -4.36 2.30 16.08
C THR A 103 -5.06 3.63 16.39
N GLU A 104 -4.52 4.73 15.85
CA GLU A 104 -5.14 6.06 15.95
C GLU A 104 -6.49 6.13 15.24
N LEU A 105 -6.60 5.54 14.03
CA LEU A 105 -7.89 5.45 13.34
C LEU A 105 -8.93 4.64 14.12
N GLU A 106 -8.51 3.53 14.74
CA GLU A 106 -9.40 2.73 15.60
C GLU A 106 -9.88 3.53 16.81
N ALA A 107 -8.95 4.22 17.48
CA ALA A 107 -9.26 5.03 18.65
C ALA A 107 -10.23 6.18 18.32
N GLN A 108 -10.17 6.71 17.09
CA GLN A 108 -11.07 7.74 16.59
C GLN A 108 -12.39 7.17 16.04
N GLY A 109 -12.54 5.84 15.99
CA GLY A 109 -13.69 5.17 15.38
C GLY A 109 -13.77 5.35 13.86
N LEU A 110 -12.69 5.81 13.21
CA LEU A 110 -12.60 6.05 11.77
C LEU A 110 -12.15 4.80 11.00
N ARG A 111 -11.61 3.80 11.71
CA ARG A 111 -11.28 2.51 11.12
C ARG A 111 -12.56 1.71 10.84
N VAL A 112 -12.71 1.21 9.62
CA VAL A 112 -13.95 0.54 9.17
C VAL A 112 -15.19 1.39 9.50
N CYS A 113 -15.11 2.72 9.35
CA CYS A 113 -16.27 3.63 9.36
C CYS A 113 -17.22 3.42 8.16
N CYS A 114 -17.01 2.32 7.44
CA CYS A 114 -17.58 1.95 6.17
C CYS A 114 -18.46 0.69 6.35
N GLN A 115 -19.33 0.69 7.36
CA GLN A 115 -20.47 -0.24 7.44
C GLN A 115 -21.66 0.31 6.66
#